data_AF-A0A3P9BQ64-F1
#
_entry.id   AF-A0A3P9BQ64-F1
#
_cell.length_a   1.000
_cell.length_b   1.000
_cell.length_c   1.000
_cell.angle_alpha   90.00
_cell.angle_beta   90.00
_cell.angle_gamma   90.00
#
_symmetry.space_group_name_H-M   'P 1'
#
loop_
_entity.id
_entity.type
_entity.pdbx_description
1 polymer ?
#
loop_
_entity_poly.entity_id
_entity_poly.type
_entity_poly.pdbx_seq_one_letter_code
_entity_poly.pdbx_strand_id
1 'polypeptide(L)'
;IVDSLTVTKTVCAPQCSGRCFGRNPSECCHVECAGGCTGPKDTDCFACRNFNNSGSCVPQCPQTVIYNRLTYRMEPNPNAKYQYGSICVTQCPKNVVVDGSSCVSNCPSNKMEVEKNGVKTCEPCKGLCPKVCHGTSWTDSNSETVDARNIESFINCTKIQGSLNFLVTGIEGDAYNKVPPLDPEKLKIFNTVEEITGVYFLNIQSWPASMSDLSVFSNLQTIQGRKLYKSYALMVVKINSLTSLGLRSLQNINDGAVYIKGNKNLCYHDTVNWTRLLGSRPQKLKEKHVCHPLCSSDGCWGPGPDQCVTALQKMAVHHNATRLQLLQKPFRFYSPFFFCLQGANKCLVCASLKDGPHCVSMCPEGVMGQEGTIFKYPDKEGNCKPCHNNCIHLCTIYCCPCNHFSLASKILWYTWEFMVDSMTAKCPSPVAAKQAQIITPPPLCLTLGMRCLC
;
A
#
# COMPACT_ATOMS: atom_id res chain seq x y z
N ILE A 1 47.84 -34.45 6.56
CA ILE A 1 47.14 -34.44 5.25
C ILE A 1 47.25 -33.03 4.72
N VAL A 2 47.56 -32.82 3.44
CA VAL A 2 47.60 -31.48 2.85
C VAL A 2 46.25 -31.23 2.21
N ASP A 3 45.46 -30.33 2.81
CA ASP A 3 44.18 -29.92 2.23
C ASP A 3 44.46 -29.09 0.97
N SER A 4 44.27 -29.72 -0.19
CA SER A 4 44.44 -29.08 -1.49
C SER A 4 43.31 -28.08 -1.73
N LEU A 5 43.60 -26.79 -1.52
CA LEU A 5 42.63 -25.71 -1.64
C LEU A 5 41.96 -25.72 -3.03
N THR A 6 40.68 -26.11 -3.09
CA THR A 6 39.94 -26.25 -4.35
C THR A 6 39.55 -24.87 -4.91
N VAL A 7 40.33 -24.43 -5.91
CA VAL A 7 40.14 -23.11 -6.53
C VAL A 7 39.05 -23.15 -7.59
N THR A 8 37.93 -22.46 -7.33
CA THR A 8 36.71 -22.49 -8.18
C THR A 8 36.40 -21.16 -8.88
N LYS A 9 37.35 -20.21 -8.90
CA LYS A 9 37.13 -18.86 -9.48
C LYS A 9 38.31 -18.32 -10.29
N THR A 10 39.53 -18.32 -9.74
CA THR A 10 40.70 -17.68 -10.39
C THR A 10 41.39 -18.56 -11.44
N VAL A 11 41.06 -19.86 -11.50
CA VAL A 11 41.54 -20.80 -12.53
C VAL A 11 40.53 -21.02 -13.67
N CYS A 12 39.38 -20.34 -13.62
CA CYS A 12 38.30 -20.53 -14.59
C CYS A 12 38.63 -19.89 -15.94
N ALA A 13 38.12 -20.49 -17.01
CA ALA A 13 38.20 -19.91 -18.35
C ALA A 13 37.46 -18.55 -18.41
N PRO A 14 37.94 -17.54 -19.17
CA PRO A 14 37.31 -16.22 -19.26
C PRO A 14 35.86 -16.22 -19.78
N GLN A 15 35.39 -17.32 -20.36
CA GLN A 15 34.02 -17.52 -20.81
C GLN A 15 33.05 -17.87 -19.67
N CYS A 16 33.54 -18.28 -18.50
CA CYS A 16 32.71 -18.66 -17.36
C CYS A 16 32.15 -17.44 -16.61
N SER A 17 30.83 -17.30 -16.57
CA SER A 17 30.13 -16.16 -15.92
C SER A 17 30.21 -16.12 -14.38
N GLY A 18 31.04 -16.95 -13.72
CA GLY A 18 31.11 -16.96 -12.25
C GLY A 18 32.08 -17.98 -11.64
N ARG A 19 31.73 -19.27 -11.69
CA ARG A 19 32.49 -20.38 -11.07
C ARG A 19 32.80 -21.47 -12.09
N CYS A 20 33.74 -22.35 -11.75
CA CYS A 20 34.11 -23.52 -12.54
C CYS A 20 34.44 -24.71 -11.64
N PHE A 21 34.38 -25.90 -12.23
CA PHE A 21 34.85 -27.17 -11.67
C PHE A 21 36.15 -27.67 -12.34
N GLY A 22 36.68 -26.92 -13.30
CA GLY A 22 37.93 -27.17 -14.00
C GLY A 22 38.44 -25.92 -14.73
N ARG A 23 39.35 -26.08 -15.70
CA ARG A 23 40.01 -24.97 -16.41
C ARG A 23 39.48 -24.74 -17.83
N ASN A 24 38.77 -25.71 -18.41
CA ASN A 24 38.29 -25.63 -19.78
C ASN A 24 37.02 -24.76 -19.88
N PRO A 25 36.73 -24.12 -21.04
CA PRO A 25 35.48 -23.37 -21.25
C PRO A 25 34.19 -24.21 -21.13
N SER A 26 34.30 -25.55 -21.15
CA SER A 26 33.22 -26.52 -20.90
C SER A 26 33.02 -26.84 -19.41
N GLU A 27 33.92 -26.43 -18.54
CA GLU A 27 33.96 -26.78 -17.10
C GLU A 27 33.45 -25.61 -16.22
N CYS A 28 32.63 -24.74 -16.79
CA CYS A 28 31.94 -23.66 -16.08
C CYS A 28 30.74 -24.21 -15.29
N CYS A 29 30.53 -23.68 -14.08
CA CYS A 29 29.31 -23.93 -13.31
C CYS A 29 28.11 -23.14 -13.85
N HIS A 30 26.90 -23.57 -13.49
CA HIS A 30 25.69 -22.76 -13.68
C HIS A 30 25.79 -21.39 -12.99
N VAL A 31 25.13 -20.37 -13.53
CA VAL A 31 25.24 -18.97 -13.07
C VAL A 31 24.68 -18.73 -11.66
N GLU A 32 23.80 -19.64 -11.22
CA GLU A 32 23.19 -19.70 -9.89
C GLU A 32 24.00 -20.52 -8.87
N CYS A 33 25.17 -21.06 -9.24
CA CYS A 33 26.03 -21.76 -8.28
C CYS A 33 26.87 -20.78 -7.44
N ALA A 34 26.82 -20.95 -6.12
CA ALA A 34 27.71 -20.34 -5.15
C ALA A 34 28.76 -21.36 -4.66
N GLY A 35 29.95 -20.86 -4.28
CA GLY A 35 31.09 -21.70 -3.90
C GLY A 35 31.74 -22.39 -5.09
N GLY A 36 31.03 -23.35 -5.71
CA GLY A 36 31.47 -24.16 -6.85
C GLY A 36 30.36 -25.14 -7.27
N CYS A 37 30.72 -26.18 -8.01
CA CYS A 37 29.80 -27.20 -8.50
C CYS A 37 30.54 -28.52 -8.79
N THR A 38 29.79 -29.61 -8.99
CA THR A 38 30.28 -30.89 -9.55
C THR A 38 30.05 -31.02 -11.05
N GLY A 39 29.27 -30.12 -11.66
CA GLY A 39 28.85 -30.18 -13.05
C GLY A 39 28.18 -28.88 -13.52
N PRO A 40 27.75 -28.81 -14.79
CA PRO A 40 27.29 -27.58 -15.42
C PRO A 40 25.82 -27.19 -15.10
N LYS A 41 25.03 -28.05 -14.45
CA LYS A 41 23.60 -27.78 -14.20
C LYS A 41 23.36 -26.96 -12.92
N ASP A 42 22.16 -26.41 -12.83
CA ASP A 42 21.60 -25.77 -11.64
C ASP A 42 21.39 -26.73 -10.45
N THR A 43 21.34 -28.04 -10.71
CA THR A 43 21.31 -29.11 -9.70
C THR A 43 22.68 -29.47 -9.13
N ASP A 44 23.76 -29.08 -9.82
CA ASP A 44 25.11 -29.60 -9.58
C ASP A 44 25.93 -28.65 -8.67
N CYS A 45 25.31 -27.58 -8.15
CA CYS A 45 25.95 -26.56 -7.34
C CYS A 45 26.25 -27.04 -5.91
N PHE A 46 27.39 -26.66 -5.34
CA PHE A 46 27.67 -26.90 -3.90
C PHE A 46 26.75 -26.09 -2.97
N ALA A 47 26.35 -24.90 -3.41
CA ALA A 47 25.34 -24.06 -2.77
C ALA A 47 24.65 -23.19 -3.83
N CYS A 48 23.41 -22.76 -3.56
CA CYS A 48 22.72 -21.83 -4.44
C CYS A 48 23.13 -20.38 -4.13
N ARG A 49 23.24 -19.57 -5.18
CA ARG A 49 23.55 -18.13 -5.12
C ARG A 49 22.36 -17.31 -4.60
N ASN A 50 21.15 -17.68 -5.01
CA ASN A 50 19.91 -17.02 -4.64
C ASN A 50 19.02 -18.00 -3.83
N PHE A 51 18.26 -18.88 -4.49
CA PHE A 51 17.35 -19.80 -3.80
C PHE A 51 17.53 -21.27 -4.22
N ASN A 52 17.39 -22.19 -3.27
CA ASN A 52 17.24 -23.63 -3.52
C ASN A 52 15.75 -23.99 -3.65
N ASN A 53 15.37 -24.46 -4.83
CA ASN A 53 14.05 -24.99 -5.15
C ASN A 53 14.10 -26.52 -5.27
N SER A 54 14.03 -27.21 -4.12
CA SER A 54 13.98 -28.67 -4.05
C SER A 54 15.14 -29.40 -4.77
N GLY A 55 16.34 -28.80 -4.75
CA GLY A 55 17.57 -29.33 -5.36
C GLY A 55 18.08 -28.51 -6.55
N SER A 56 17.23 -27.72 -7.20
CA SER A 56 17.58 -26.80 -8.29
C SER A 56 17.91 -25.41 -7.75
N CYS A 57 19.02 -24.81 -8.17
CA CYS A 57 19.38 -23.44 -7.80
C CYS A 57 18.76 -22.42 -8.77
N VAL A 58 17.81 -21.62 -8.27
CA VAL A 58 17.01 -20.67 -9.06
C VAL A 58 17.20 -19.23 -8.60
N PRO A 59 17.09 -18.24 -9.52
CA PRO A 59 17.23 -16.81 -9.17
C PRO A 59 16.03 -16.27 -8.39
N GLN A 60 14.84 -16.87 -8.54
CA GLN A 60 13.62 -16.55 -7.78
C GLN A 60 12.79 -17.82 -7.56
N CYS A 61 12.11 -17.92 -6.42
CA CYS A 61 11.12 -18.98 -6.19
C CYS A 61 9.88 -18.83 -7.10
N PRO A 62 9.20 -19.94 -7.46
CA PRO A 62 7.95 -19.93 -8.22
C PRO A 62 6.90 -18.95 -7.67
N GLN A 63 6.60 -17.89 -8.42
CA GLN A 63 5.74 -16.79 -7.99
C GLN A 63 4.32 -17.27 -7.64
N THR A 64 3.68 -16.59 -6.68
CA THR A 64 2.33 -16.92 -6.18
C THR A 64 1.20 -16.67 -7.17
N VAL A 65 1.46 -15.83 -8.19
CA VAL A 65 0.58 -15.61 -9.33
C VAL A 65 1.35 -15.76 -10.64
N ILE A 66 0.65 -16.20 -11.68
CA ILE A 66 1.16 -16.36 -13.06
C ILE A 66 0.18 -15.72 -14.05
N TYR A 67 0.70 -15.22 -15.17
CA TYR A 67 -0.11 -14.64 -16.23
C TYR A 67 -0.72 -15.76 -17.10
N ASN A 68 -2.05 -15.82 -17.14
CA ASN A 68 -2.79 -16.72 -18.03
C ASN A 68 -3.05 -16.04 -19.39
N ARG A 69 -2.53 -16.65 -20.47
CA ARG A 69 -2.62 -16.14 -21.85
C ARG A 69 -4.05 -16.13 -22.42
N LEU A 70 -4.96 -16.94 -21.88
CA LEU A 70 -6.35 -17.07 -22.35
C LEU A 70 -7.27 -16.03 -21.70
N THR A 71 -7.08 -15.75 -20.41
CA THR A 71 -7.92 -14.82 -19.64
C THR A 71 -7.35 -13.40 -19.56
N TYR A 72 -6.09 -13.21 -19.97
CA TYR A 72 -5.35 -11.94 -19.94
C TYR A 72 -5.23 -11.36 -18.52
N ARG A 73 -5.00 -12.24 -17.53
CA ARG A 73 -4.96 -11.91 -16.09
C ARG A 73 -3.84 -12.63 -15.36
N MET A 74 -3.46 -12.06 -14.22
CA MET A 74 -2.71 -12.78 -13.18
C MET A 74 -3.66 -13.69 -12.40
N GLU A 75 -3.34 -14.97 -12.35
CA GLU A 75 -4.12 -16.02 -11.66
C GLU A 75 -3.23 -16.77 -10.66
N PRO A 76 -3.80 -17.38 -9.60
CA PRO A 76 -3.01 -18.13 -8.61
C PRO A 76 -2.22 -19.28 -9.24
N ASN A 77 -0.92 -19.37 -8.93
CA ASN A 77 -0.07 -20.43 -9.43
C ASN A 77 -0.22 -21.70 -8.57
N PRO A 78 -0.63 -22.87 -9.12
CA PRO A 78 -0.70 -24.11 -8.35
C PRO A 78 0.68 -24.62 -7.89
N ASN A 79 1.76 -24.21 -8.57
CA ASN A 79 3.14 -24.56 -8.24
C ASN A 79 3.86 -23.46 -7.44
N ALA A 80 3.12 -22.55 -6.81
CA ALA A 80 3.69 -21.46 -6.00
C ALA A 80 4.58 -21.97 -4.86
N LYS A 81 5.69 -21.26 -4.60
CA LYS A 81 6.51 -21.44 -3.40
C LYS A 81 6.96 -20.09 -2.84
N TYR A 82 6.91 -19.97 -1.54
CA TYR A 82 7.36 -18.80 -0.79
C TYR A 82 8.87 -18.84 -0.58
N GLN A 83 9.51 -17.67 -0.66
CA GLN A 83 10.91 -17.48 -0.29
C GLN A 83 11.04 -17.51 1.24
N TYR A 84 11.86 -18.41 1.80
CA TYR A 84 12.20 -18.44 3.21
C TYR A 84 13.72 -18.54 3.35
N GLY A 85 14.37 -17.43 3.71
CA GLY A 85 15.84 -17.32 3.61
C GLY A 85 16.31 -17.60 2.18
N SER A 86 17.18 -18.59 2.01
CA SER A 86 17.71 -19.05 0.72
C SER A 86 17.02 -20.32 0.17
N ILE A 87 15.81 -20.66 0.64
CA ILE A 87 15.05 -21.84 0.16
C ILE A 87 13.63 -21.48 -0.30
N CYS A 88 13.08 -22.28 -1.21
CA CYS A 88 11.69 -22.16 -1.68
C CYS A 88 10.79 -23.21 -1.00
N VAL A 89 9.83 -22.76 -0.19
CA VAL A 89 8.91 -23.63 0.59
C VAL A 89 7.47 -23.52 0.09
N THR A 90 6.71 -24.63 0.11
CA THR A 90 5.28 -24.64 -0.27
C THR A 90 4.38 -24.01 0.79
N GLN A 91 4.81 -24.02 2.05
CA GLN A 91 4.14 -23.39 3.18
C GLN A 91 5.20 -22.72 4.06
N CYS A 92 4.89 -21.53 4.61
CA CYS A 92 5.77 -20.89 5.57
C CYS A 92 5.81 -21.66 6.91
N PRO A 93 6.95 -21.71 7.62
CA PRO A 93 7.04 -22.31 8.95
C PRO A 93 6.09 -21.70 10.00
N LYS A 94 6.01 -22.34 11.18
CA LYS A 94 5.30 -21.77 12.32
C LYS A 94 5.97 -20.47 12.78
N ASN A 95 5.17 -19.54 13.29
CA ASN A 95 5.59 -18.21 13.82
C ASN A 95 6.18 -17.23 12.79
N VAL A 96 5.98 -17.46 11.48
CA VAL A 96 6.22 -16.47 10.42
C VAL A 96 4.92 -16.23 9.62
N VAL A 97 4.86 -15.12 8.90
CA VAL A 97 3.70 -14.65 8.15
C VAL A 97 4.03 -14.52 6.65
N VAL A 98 3.03 -14.70 5.79
CA VAL A 98 3.18 -14.57 4.34
C VAL A 98 3.11 -13.11 3.94
N ASP A 99 4.14 -12.58 3.28
CA ASP A 99 4.05 -11.31 2.54
C ASP A 99 4.33 -11.52 1.04
N GLY A 100 3.26 -11.45 0.23
CA GLY A 100 3.31 -11.57 -1.23
C GLY A 100 3.78 -12.93 -1.76
N SER A 101 5.10 -13.10 -1.82
CA SER A 101 5.79 -14.33 -2.28
C SER A 101 6.92 -14.77 -1.33
N SER A 102 6.95 -14.23 -0.12
CA SER A 102 8.03 -14.46 0.85
C SER A 102 7.46 -14.68 2.27
N CYS A 103 8.17 -15.45 3.09
CA CYS A 103 7.86 -15.67 4.49
C CYS A 103 8.69 -14.68 5.34
N VAL A 104 8.03 -13.87 6.17
CA VAL A 104 8.67 -12.84 7.02
C VAL A 104 8.25 -13.00 8.48
N SER A 105 9.08 -12.56 9.43
CA SER A 105 8.74 -12.64 10.87
C SER A 105 7.62 -11.68 11.27
N ASN A 106 7.55 -10.52 10.62
CA ASN A 106 6.60 -9.44 10.90
C ASN A 106 6.22 -8.75 9.58
N CYS A 107 4.99 -8.27 9.46
CA CYS A 107 4.58 -7.48 8.30
C CYS A 107 5.33 -6.13 8.25
N PRO A 108 5.65 -5.60 7.05
CA PRO A 108 6.23 -4.27 6.90
C PRO A 108 5.23 -3.18 7.32
N SER A 109 5.73 -2.00 7.70
CA SER A 109 4.96 -0.92 8.35
C SER A 109 3.78 -0.33 7.56
N ASN A 110 3.56 -0.75 6.31
CA ASN A 110 2.42 -0.38 5.45
C ASN A 110 1.41 -1.53 5.24
N LYS A 111 1.60 -2.67 5.92
CA LYS A 111 0.73 -3.84 5.91
C LYS A 111 0.39 -4.26 7.34
N MET A 112 -0.72 -4.96 7.49
CA MET A 112 -1.18 -5.55 8.75
C MET A 112 -1.34 -7.06 8.59
N GLU A 113 -1.11 -7.79 9.68
CA GLU A 113 -1.33 -9.24 9.71
C GLU A 113 -2.84 -9.54 9.71
N VAL A 114 -3.29 -10.36 8.75
CA VAL A 114 -4.67 -10.83 8.61
C VAL A 114 -4.64 -12.34 8.45
N GLU A 115 -5.41 -13.06 9.25
CA GLU A 115 -5.55 -14.51 9.11
C GLU A 115 -6.63 -14.84 8.09
N LYS A 116 -6.26 -15.59 7.04
CA LYS A 116 -7.19 -16.07 6.00
C LYS A 116 -7.02 -17.57 5.83
N ASN A 117 -8.11 -18.32 5.99
CA ASN A 117 -8.13 -19.79 5.88
C ASN A 117 -7.05 -20.48 6.75
N GLY A 118 -6.76 -19.93 7.95
CA GLY A 118 -5.71 -20.42 8.85
C GLY A 118 -4.27 -19.98 8.49
N VAL A 119 -4.09 -19.15 7.46
CA VAL A 119 -2.78 -18.63 7.02
C VAL A 119 -2.66 -17.14 7.35
N LYS A 120 -1.68 -16.80 8.18
CA LYS A 120 -1.31 -15.43 8.54
C LYS A 120 -0.65 -14.73 7.35
N THR A 121 -1.29 -13.66 6.86
CA THR A 121 -0.92 -12.98 5.60
C THR A 121 -0.87 -11.47 5.81
N CYS A 122 0.13 -10.79 5.24
CA CYS A 122 0.29 -9.35 5.32
C CYS A 122 -0.53 -8.62 4.24
N GLU A 123 -1.57 -7.89 4.63
CA GLU A 123 -2.41 -7.12 3.71
C GLU A 123 -2.18 -5.60 3.82
N PRO A 124 -2.17 -4.85 2.71
CA PRO A 124 -2.06 -3.38 2.74
C PRO A 124 -3.15 -2.72 3.57
N CYS A 125 -2.73 -1.80 4.44
CA CYS A 125 -3.64 -1.10 5.35
C CYS A 125 -4.60 -0.17 4.59
N LYS A 126 -5.84 -0.04 5.07
CA LYS A 126 -6.89 0.81 4.43
C LYS A 126 -6.76 2.31 4.75
N GLY A 127 -5.55 2.76 5.07
CA GLY A 127 -5.23 4.07 5.64
C GLY A 127 -3.89 3.97 6.35
N LEU A 128 -3.77 4.57 7.55
CA LEU A 128 -2.70 4.22 8.48
C LEU A 128 -2.85 2.76 8.93
N CYS A 129 -1.74 2.11 9.29
CA CYS A 129 -1.79 0.75 9.81
C CYS A 129 -2.24 0.72 11.28
N PRO A 130 -2.91 -0.37 11.72
CA PRO A 130 -3.28 -0.55 13.13
C PRO A 130 -2.09 -0.51 14.10
N LYS A 131 -1.82 0.66 14.69
CA LYS A 131 -0.86 0.82 15.78
C LYS A 131 -1.61 0.85 17.11
N VAL A 132 -1.38 -0.15 17.95
CA VAL A 132 -1.89 -0.21 19.33
C VAL A 132 -0.92 0.54 20.25
N CYS A 133 -1.45 1.40 21.10
CA CYS A 133 -0.68 2.21 22.04
C CYS A 133 -1.33 2.21 23.42
N HIS A 134 -0.52 2.16 24.48
CA HIS A 134 -1.05 2.12 25.85
C HIS A 134 -1.59 3.49 26.28
N GLY A 135 -2.78 3.48 26.87
CA GLY A 135 -3.40 4.69 27.42
C GLY A 135 -2.97 4.99 28.86
N THR A 136 -3.56 6.06 29.39
CA THR A 136 -3.48 6.41 30.83
C THR A 136 -4.11 5.31 31.69
N SER A 137 -3.59 5.13 32.90
CA SER A 137 -4.12 4.22 33.92
C SER A 137 -4.02 4.88 35.29
N TRP A 138 -4.86 4.43 36.24
CA TRP A 138 -4.80 4.78 37.66
C TRP A 138 -4.24 3.64 38.54
N THR A 139 -3.91 2.48 37.96
CA THR A 139 -3.52 1.27 38.71
C THR A 139 -2.12 0.76 38.41
N ASP A 140 -1.48 1.31 37.38
CA ASP A 140 -0.20 0.86 36.85
C ASP A 140 0.79 2.04 36.90
N SER A 141 2.08 1.80 36.64
CA SER A 141 3.13 2.84 36.57
C SER A 141 3.01 3.80 35.37
N ASN A 142 1.82 3.96 34.80
CA ASN A 142 1.52 4.88 33.72
C ASN A 142 0.98 6.20 34.30
N SER A 143 1.11 7.27 33.55
CA SER A 143 0.56 8.59 33.90
C SER A 143 -0.97 8.59 33.98
N GLU A 144 -1.52 9.24 35.01
CA GLU A 144 -2.96 9.34 35.27
C GLU A 144 -3.74 10.16 34.22
N THR A 145 -3.06 11.10 33.55
CA THR A 145 -3.59 12.01 32.53
C THR A 145 -2.65 12.06 31.34
N VAL A 146 -3.17 12.40 30.16
CA VAL A 146 -2.36 12.86 29.03
C VAL A 146 -1.72 14.19 29.42
N ASP A 147 -0.43 14.35 29.16
CA ASP A 147 0.38 15.50 29.55
C ASP A 147 1.50 15.81 28.53
N ALA A 148 2.27 16.87 28.77
CA ALA A 148 3.36 17.31 27.91
C ALA A 148 4.55 16.32 27.80
N ARG A 149 4.65 15.32 28.68
CA ARG A 149 5.70 14.29 28.68
C ARG A 149 5.28 13.04 27.91
N ASN A 150 4.02 12.63 28.02
CA ASN A 150 3.52 11.38 27.43
C ASN A 150 2.88 11.54 26.04
N ILE A 151 2.46 12.75 25.64
CA ILE A 151 1.61 12.90 24.44
C ILE A 151 2.26 12.38 23.15
N GLU A 152 3.59 12.45 23.04
CA GLU A 152 4.34 12.01 21.85
C GLU A 152 4.36 10.48 21.69
N SER A 153 4.07 9.70 22.75
CA SER A 153 3.86 8.25 22.63
C SER A 153 2.65 7.90 21.76
N PHE A 154 1.67 8.80 21.67
CA PHE A 154 0.43 8.61 20.89
C PHE A 154 0.59 8.91 19.38
N ILE A 155 1.79 9.27 18.91
CA ILE A 155 2.04 9.56 17.48
C ILE A 155 1.69 8.35 16.60
N ASN A 156 0.84 8.58 15.59
CA ASN A 156 0.31 7.59 14.64
C ASN A 156 -0.43 6.39 15.29
N CYS A 157 -0.97 6.56 16.50
CA CYS A 157 -1.74 5.51 17.18
C CYS A 157 -3.19 5.49 16.69
N THR A 158 -3.62 4.37 16.11
CA THR A 158 -5.02 4.22 15.67
C THR A 158 -5.89 3.46 16.67
N LYS A 159 -5.28 2.69 17.57
CA LYS A 159 -5.95 1.95 18.64
C LYS A 159 -5.34 2.26 20.00
N ILE A 160 -6.17 2.65 20.98
CA ILE A 160 -5.72 2.90 22.35
C ILE A 160 -6.08 1.72 23.26
N GLN A 161 -5.10 1.19 23.98
CA GLN A 161 -5.23 0.14 25.00
C GLN A 161 -4.99 0.74 26.38
N GLY A 162 -6.00 1.41 26.90
CA GLY A 162 -5.99 2.18 28.16
C GLY A 162 -7.06 3.27 28.10
N SER A 163 -7.29 3.99 29.19
CA SER A 163 -8.17 5.16 29.15
C SER A 163 -7.45 6.35 28.51
N LEU A 164 -8.21 7.31 28.01
CA LEU A 164 -7.70 8.65 27.74
C LEU A 164 -8.32 9.61 28.76
N ASN A 165 -7.51 10.01 29.74
CA ASN A 165 -7.86 11.01 30.74
C ASN A 165 -7.21 12.34 30.38
N PHE A 166 -8.00 13.43 30.37
CA PHE A 166 -7.54 14.80 30.20
C PHE A 166 -7.95 15.61 31.43
N LEU A 167 -7.03 15.74 32.38
CA LEU A 167 -7.22 16.41 33.65
C LEU A 167 -6.52 17.78 33.66
N VAL A 168 -6.87 18.64 34.64
CA VAL A 168 -6.27 19.98 34.81
C VAL A 168 -4.74 19.90 34.88
N THR A 169 -4.21 18.97 35.68
CA THR A 169 -2.76 18.72 35.84
C THR A 169 -2.04 18.30 34.55
N GLY A 170 -2.77 17.79 33.55
CA GLY A 170 -2.22 17.44 32.25
C GLY A 170 -2.28 18.58 31.24
N ILE A 171 -3.39 19.32 31.22
CA ILE A 171 -3.64 20.43 30.28
C ILE A 171 -2.91 21.72 30.72
N GLU A 172 -3.12 22.15 31.97
CA GLU A 172 -2.53 23.36 32.54
C GLU A 172 -1.13 23.10 33.13
N GLY A 173 -0.72 21.83 33.21
CA GLY A 173 0.54 21.38 33.78
C GLY A 173 0.48 21.13 35.29
N ASP A 174 1.59 20.66 35.84
CA ASP A 174 1.73 20.32 37.25
C ASP A 174 3.05 20.89 37.79
N ALA A 175 2.96 21.97 38.55
CA ALA A 175 4.12 22.64 39.14
C ALA A 175 4.83 21.80 40.22
N TYR A 176 4.14 20.89 40.89
CA TYR A 176 4.71 20.01 41.91
C TYR A 176 5.55 18.91 41.26
N ASN A 177 4.97 18.22 40.26
CA ASN A 177 5.66 17.18 39.50
C ASN A 177 6.58 17.73 38.38
N LYS A 178 6.67 19.05 38.22
CA LYS A 178 7.46 19.78 37.19
C LYS A 178 7.06 19.41 35.76
N VAL A 179 5.76 19.22 35.52
CA VAL A 179 5.17 18.99 34.19
C VAL A 179 4.78 20.35 33.61
N PRO A 180 5.32 20.78 32.45
CA PRO A 180 4.90 22.03 31.82
C PRO A 180 3.46 21.91 31.27
N PRO A 181 2.76 23.03 31.03
CA PRO A 181 1.45 23.02 30.37
C PRO A 181 1.51 22.31 29.01
N LEU A 182 0.42 21.64 28.63
CA LEU A 182 0.34 20.95 27.36
C LEU A 182 0.09 21.95 26.22
N ASP A 183 0.97 21.92 25.21
CA ASP A 183 0.75 22.60 23.93
C ASP A 183 -0.53 22.08 23.25
N PRO A 184 -1.56 22.92 23.04
CA PRO A 184 -2.80 22.52 22.40
C PRO A 184 -2.61 21.93 21.00
N GLU A 185 -1.60 22.38 20.24
CA GLU A 185 -1.37 21.87 18.88
C GLU A 185 -0.98 20.38 18.90
N LYS A 186 -0.30 19.91 19.96
CA LYS A 186 0.05 18.49 20.11
C LYS A 186 -1.18 17.59 20.30
N LEU A 187 -2.33 18.10 20.74
CA LEU A 187 -3.58 17.30 20.81
C LEU A 187 -4.02 16.77 19.44
N LYS A 188 -3.60 17.40 18.33
CA LYS A 188 -3.89 16.93 16.96
C LYS A 188 -3.30 15.55 16.65
N ILE A 189 -2.36 15.04 17.47
CA ILE A 189 -1.87 13.65 17.40
C ILE A 189 -3.02 12.63 17.48
N PHE A 190 -4.05 12.90 18.30
CA PHE A 190 -5.19 12.01 18.48
C PHE A 190 -6.10 11.89 17.24
N ASN A 191 -5.91 12.72 16.20
CA ASN A 191 -6.67 12.65 14.95
C ASN A 191 -6.43 11.34 14.18
N THR A 192 -5.41 10.56 14.56
CA THR A 192 -5.15 9.22 14.03
C THR A 192 -5.93 8.10 14.74
N VAL A 193 -6.55 8.36 15.90
CA VAL A 193 -7.26 7.35 16.70
C VAL A 193 -8.62 7.01 16.09
N GLU A 194 -8.84 5.72 15.86
CA GLU A 194 -10.09 5.14 15.35
C GLU A 194 -10.85 4.33 16.43
N GLU A 195 -10.15 3.73 17.40
CA GLU A 195 -10.75 2.88 18.44
C GLU A 195 -10.11 3.06 19.83
N ILE A 196 -10.97 3.22 20.86
CA ILE A 196 -10.58 3.04 22.27
C ILE A 196 -10.98 1.62 22.66
N THR A 197 -9.97 0.75 22.76
CA THR A 197 -10.14 -0.72 22.70
C THR A 197 -10.57 -1.34 24.02
N GLY A 198 -11.28 -2.46 23.89
CA GLY A 198 -11.36 -3.58 24.83
C GLY A 198 -11.96 -3.37 26.22
N VAL A 199 -11.55 -2.34 26.94
CA VAL A 199 -11.67 -2.25 28.41
C VAL A 199 -11.93 -0.82 28.89
N TYR A 200 -11.64 0.24 28.13
CA TYR A 200 -11.46 1.58 28.71
C TYR A 200 -12.37 2.69 28.13
N PHE A 201 -12.28 3.89 28.73
CA PHE A 201 -13.18 5.04 28.54
C PHE A 201 -12.42 6.33 28.15
N LEU A 202 -13.14 7.33 27.63
CA LEU A 202 -12.65 8.68 27.35
C LEU A 202 -13.19 9.66 28.41
N ASN A 203 -12.30 10.34 29.13
CA ASN A 203 -12.63 11.24 30.24
C ASN A 203 -11.94 12.60 30.07
N ILE A 204 -12.72 13.65 29.90
CA ILE A 204 -12.26 15.01 29.62
C ILE A 204 -12.84 15.95 30.69
N GLN A 205 -11.96 16.45 31.55
CA GLN A 205 -12.29 17.33 32.68
C GLN A 205 -11.55 18.67 32.63
N SER A 206 -10.50 18.77 31.80
CA SER A 206 -9.95 20.04 31.30
C SER A 206 -9.71 19.94 29.79
N TRP A 207 -9.71 21.10 29.12
CA TRP A 207 -9.46 21.25 27.69
C TRP A 207 -8.92 22.67 27.43
N PRO A 208 -8.02 22.88 26.45
CA PRO A 208 -7.48 24.20 26.16
C PRO A 208 -8.58 25.23 25.84
N ALA A 209 -8.43 26.44 26.39
CA ALA A 209 -9.37 27.54 26.13
C ALA A 209 -9.37 28.01 24.66
N SER A 210 -8.31 27.71 23.90
CA SER A 210 -8.18 27.95 22.47
C SER A 210 -8.94 26.96 21.58
N MET A 211 -9.43 25.84 22.13
CA MET A 211 -10.17 24.82 21.40
C MET A 211 -11.64 24.81 21.81
N SER A 212 -12.54 24.99 20.83
CA SER A 212 -13.99 25.05 21.00
C SER A 212 -14.72 23.73 20.73
N ASP A 213 -14.00 22.70 20.28
CA ASP A 213 -14.54 21.36 20.02
C ASP A 213 -13.52 20.25 20.40
N LEU A 214 -13.93 19.00 20.21
CA LEU A 214 -13.07 17.81 20.36
C LEU A 214 -12.71 17.20 18.98
N SER A 215 -12.62 18.00 17.92
CA SER A 215 -12.35 17.54 16.54
C SER A 215 -11.02 16.81 16.36
N VAL A 216 -10.11 16.88 17.35
CA VAL A 216 -8.95 15.99 17.42
C VAL A 216 -9.31 14.50 17.53
N PHE A 217 -10.57 14.17 17.89
CA PHE A 217 -11.10 12.80 17.84
C PHE A 217 -12.04 12.57 16.63
N SER A 218 -11.95 13.37 15.57
CA SER A 218 -12.88 13.32 14.43
C SER A 218 -12.90 12.00 13.65
N ASN A 219 -11.93 11.11 13.85
CA ASN A 219 -11.86 9.78 13.23
C ASN A 219 -12.15 8.62 14.21
N LEU A 220 -12.41 8.92 15.50
CA LEU A 220 -12.80 7.94 16.52
C LEU A 220 -14.17 7.34 16.17
N GLN A 221 -14.21 6.04 15.95
CA GLN A 221 -15.40 5.30 15.50
C GLN A 221 -16.06 4.47 16.59
N THR A 222 -15.28 3.90 17.52
CA THR A 222 -15.77 2.97 18.55
C THR A 222 -15.10 3.19 19.91
N ILE A 223 -15.91 3.16 20.98
CA ILE A 223 -15.46 3.07 22.38
C ILE A 223 -16.01 1.76 22.95
N GLN A 224 -15.14 0.87 23.46
CA GLN A 224 -15.59 -0.46 23.91
C GLN A 224 -16.05 -0.55 25.38
N GLY A 225 -15.49 0.26 26.29
CA GLY A 225 -16.08 0.49 27.62
C GLY A 225 -16.16 -0.66 28.64
N ARG A 226 -15.45 -1.79 28.54
CA ARG A 226 -15.71 -2.95 29.44
C ARG A 226 -15.21 -2.84 30.92
N LYS A 227 -14.58 -1.73 31.33
CA LYS A 227 -14.13 -1.42 32.70
C LYS A 227 -14.22 0.10 32.91
N LEU A 228 -15.31 0.52 33.54
CA LEU A 228 -15.80 1.89 33.50
C LEU A 228 -15.46 2.69 34.76
N TYR A 229 -15.10 3.98 34.61
CA TYR A 229 -15.08 4.87 35.76
C TYR A 229 -16.52 5.29 36.11
N LYS A 230 -17.01 4.84 37.27
CA LYS A 230 -18.38 5.13 37.76
C LYS A 230 -19.47 4.79 36.72
N SER A 231 -19.26 3.72 35.95
CA SER A 231 -20.13 3.25 34.87
C SER A 231 -20.23 4.16 33.62
N TYR A 232 -19.27 5.09 33.41
CA TYR A 232 -19.22 5.95 32.22
C TYR A 232 -18.10 5.58 31.24
N ALA A 233 -18.44 5.55 29.94
CA ALA A 233 -17.55 5.27 28.81
C ALA A 233 -17.08 6.54 28.09
N LEU A 234 -17.88 7.61 28.16
CA LEU A 234 -17.54 8.95 27.69
C LEU A 234 -17.95 9.97 28.76
N MET A 235 -17.00 10.76 29.24
CA MET A 235 -17.21 11.77 30.27
C MET A 235 -16.63 13.12 29.81
N VAL A 236 -17.46 14.17 29.74
CA VAL A 236 -17.08 15.51 29.29
C VAL A 236 -17.66 16.54 30.25
N VAL A 237 -16.84 17.11 31.13
CA VAL A 237 -17.34 17.78 32.36
C VAL A 237 -16.65 19.11 32.66
N LYS A 238 -17.44 20.13 33.02
CA LYS A 238 -17.03 21.49 33.42
C LYS A 238 -16.23 22.30 32.37
N ILE A 239 -16.20 21.87 31.11
CA ILE A 239 -15.44 22.54 30.05
C ILE A 239 -16.24 23.75 29.52
N ASN A 240 -15.79 24.96 29.82
CA ASN A 240 -16.52 26.19 29.44
C ASN A 240 -16.14 26.72 28.03
N SER A 241 -14.99 26.38 27.48
CA SER A 241 -14.58 26.74 26.10
C SER A 241 -15.35 25.96 25.03
N LEU A 242 -15.86 24.78 25.37
CA LEU A 242 -16.45 23.83 24.43
C LEU A 242 -17.84 24.30 23.96
N THR A 243 -18.01 24.43 22.64
CA THR A 243 -19.27 24.82 21.98
C THR A 243 -19.91 23.67 21.20
N SER A 244 -19.13 22.69 20.75
CA SER A 244 -19.62 21.46 20.10
C SER A 244 -18.73 20.26 20.41
N LEU A 245 -19.16 19.04 20.05
CA LEU A 245 -18.39 17.82 20.34
C LEU A 245 -17.43 17.45 19.20
N GLY A 246 -17.81 17.61 17.94
CA GLY A 246 -16.92 17.34 16.78
C GLY A 246 -16.58 15.85 16.54
N LEU A 247 -17.21 14.91 17.26
CA LEU A 247 -16.95 13.45 17.21
C LEU A 247 -17.54 12.76 15.97
N ARG A 248 -17.38 13.37 14.77
CA ARG A 248 -18.12 13.05 13.55
C ARG A 248 -18.18 11.57 13.13
N SER A 249 -17.15 10.78 13.43
CA SER A 249 -17.05 9.37 13.01
C SER A 249 -17.61 8.37 14.03
N LEU A 250 -18.00 8.84 15.22
CA LEU A 250 -18.38 7.98 16.35
C LEU A 250 -19.72 7.27 16.07
N GLN A 251 -19.66 5.95 15.95
CA GLN A 251 -20.79 5.09 15.59
C GLN A 251 -21.25 4.21 16.74
N ASN A 252 -20.32 3.69 17.55
CA ASN A 252 -20.62 2.67 18.57
C ASN A 252 -20.00 3.04 19.93
N ILE A 253 -20.80 2.95 21.00
CA ILE A 253 -20.33 2.87 22.40
C ILE A 253 -20.88 1.56 22.98
N ASN A 254 -20.04 0.51 23.02
CA ASN A 254 -20.52 -0.86 23.22
C ASN A 254 -21.02 -1.14 24.64
N ASP A 255 -20.42 -0.50 25.64
CA ASP A 255 -20.73 -0.64 27.07
C ASP A 255 -20.45 0.70 27.78
N GLY A 256 -21.15 0.94 28.88
CA GLY A 256 -21.07 2.14 29.72
C GLY A 256 -21.82 3.37 29.21
N ALA A 257 -22.20 4.25 30.14
CA ALA A 257 -23.02 5.42 29.88
C ALA A 257 -22.21 6.66 29.43
N VAL A 258 -22.91 7.68 28.95
CA VAL A 258 -22.34 8.99 28.57
C VAL A 258 -22.68 10.03 29.64
N TYR A 259 -21.69 10.79 30.11
CA TYR A 259 -21.86 11.84 31.12
C TYR A 259 -21.32 13.18 30.64
N ILE A 260 -22.22 14.03 30.16
CA ILE A 260 -21.93 15.38 29.68
C ILE A 260 -22.62 16.36 30.65
N LYS A 261 -21.85 17.12 31.45
CA LYS A 261 -22.43 18.02 32.47
C LYS A 261 -21.54 19.21 32.83
N GLY A 262 -22.17 20.38 32.96
CA GLY A 262 -21.51 21.61 33.43
C GLY A 262 -20.71 22.38 32.37
N ASN A 263 -20.82 21.98 31.10
CA ASN A 263 -20.16 22.64 29.97
C ASN A 263 -21.06 23.79 29.49
N LYS A 264 -20.86 25.01 30.01
CA LYS A 264 -21.87 26.09 29.90
C LYS A 264 -22.26 26.52 28.48
N ASN A 265 -21.33 26.40 27.52
CA ASN A 265 -21.50 26.85 26.15
C ASN A 265 -21.75 25.70 25.15
N LEU A 266 -21.79 24.46 25.63
CA LEU A 266 -21.84 23.27 24.78
C LEU A 266 -23.23 23.09 24.16
N CYS A 267 -23.28 23.00 22.85
CA CYS A 267 -24.49 22.87 22.05
C CYS A 267 -24.48 21.56 21.24
N TYR A 268 -25.59 21.27 20.54
CA TYR A 268 -25.80 20.12 19.65
C TYR A 268 -25.81 18.73 20.31
N HIS A 269 -25.22 18.57 21.51
CA HIS A 269 -25.14 17.30 22.25
C HIS A 269 -26.51 16.70 22.62
N ASP A 270 -27.57 17.51 22.60
CA ASP A 270 -28.97 17.17 22.82
C ASP A 270 -29.67 16.65 21.55
N THR A 271 -29.14 16.96 20.37
CA THR A 271 -29.67 16.52 19.07
C THR A 271 -29.30 15.08 18.73
N VAL A 272 -28.15 14.61 19.23
CA VAL A 272 -27.61 13.28 18.94
C VAL A 272 -28.51 12.19 19.54
N ASN A 273 -28.92 11.22 18.71
CA ASN A 273 -29.74 10.12 19.17
C ASN A 273 -28.92 9.04 19.93
N TRP A 274 -28.56 9.36 21.17
CA TRP A 274 -27.75 8.50 22.04
C TRP A 274 -28.35 7.10 22.28
N THR A 275 -29.66 6.86 22.07
CA THR A 275 -30.26 5.50 22.19
C THR A 275 -29.82 4.53 21.09
N ARG A 276 -29.12 5.04 20.06
CA ARG A 276 -28.56 4.25 18.96
C ARG A 276 -27.06 4.01 19.13
N LEU A 277 -26.38 4.92 19.84
CA LEU A 277 -24.96 4.79 20.21
C LEU A 277 -24.77 3.94 21.47
N LEU A 278 -25.75 3.95 22.37
CA LEU A 278 -25.81 3.22 23.64
C LEU A 278 -26.95 2.21 23.62
N GLY A 279 -26.73 1.01 24.16
CA GLY A 279 -27.75 -0.04 24.27
C GLY A 279 -28.91 0.24 25.24
N SER A 280 -29.04 1.45 25.79
CA SER A 280 -30.13 1.84 26.70
C SER A 280 -30.46 3.35 26.61
N ARG A 281 -31.60 3.76 27.18
CA ARG A 281 -32.23 5.07 26.92
C ARG A 281 -31.75 6.20 27.87
N PRO A 282 -31.29 7.36 27.37
CA PRO A 282 -31.19 8.60 28.14
C PRO A 282 -32.44 9.49 27.99
N GLN A 283 -32.58 10.48 28.86
CA GLN A 283 -33.69 11.45 28.88
C GLN A 283 -33.36 12.70 28.03
N LYS A 284 -34.39 13.40 27.55
CA LYS A 284 -34.26 14.63 26.74
C LYS A 284 -34.25 15.89 27.61
N LEU A 285 -33.40 16.86 27.25
CA LEU A 285 -33.56 18.29 27.56
C LEU A 285 -33.62 19.09 26.24
N LYS A 286 -33.76 20.42 26.29
CA LYS A 286 -34.22 21.24 25.14
C LYS A 286 -33.33 22.46 24.85
N GLU A 287 -33.11 22.70 23.55
CA GLU A 287 -32.83 23.99 22.89
C GLU A 287 -31.46 24.64 23.20
N LYS A 288 -30.71 25.16 22.21
CA LYS A 288 -31.16 26.21 21.28
C LYS A 288 -30.51 26.21 19.88
N HIS A 289 -29.66 25.25 19.54
CA HIS A 289 -28.97 25.18 18.25
C HIS A 289 -29.45 23.98 17.42
N VAL A 290 -29.60 24.17 16.11
CA VAL A 290 -30.22 23.19 15.19
C VAL A 290 -29.20 22.68 14.18
N CYS A 291 -29.25 21.38 13.88
CA CYS A 291 -28.39 20.73 12.89
C CYS A 291 -28.60 21.25 11.46
N HIS A 292 -27.60 21.06 10.61
CA HIS A 292 -27.66 21.45 9.20
C HIS A 292 -28.84 20.75 8.45
N PRO A 293 -29.56 21.39 7.51
CA PRO A 293 -30.73 20.80 6.81
C PRO A 293 -30.47 19.57 5.90
N LEU A 294 -29.24 19.06 5.91
CA LEU A 294 -28.83 17.80 5.27
C LEU A 294 -28.60 16.68 6.30
N CYS A 295 -28.61 16.97 7.60
CA CYS A 295 -28.58 15.95 8.65
C CYS A 295 -29.96 15.28 8.80
N SER A 296 -29.95 14.01 9.15
CA SER A 296 -31.16 13.25 9.52
C SER A 296 -31.61 13.55 10.94
N SER A 297 -32.72 12.94 11.36
CA SER A 297 -33.22 12.96 12.74
C SER A 297 -32.31 12.25 13.76
N ASP A 298 -31.19 11.65 13.34
CA ASP A 298 -30.17 11.11 14.26
C ASP A 298 -29.29 12.18 14.92
N GLY A 299 -29.35 13.44 14.45
CA GLY A 299 -28.66 14.59 15.03
C GLY A 299 -27.31 14.93 14.39
N CYS A 300 -26.53 15.75 15.09
CA CYS A 300 -25.23 16.23 14.64
C CYS A 300 -24.27 16.51 15.82
N TRP A 301 -22.98 16.42 15.55
CA TRP A 301 -21.89 16.63 16.51
C TRP A 301 -21.45 18.10 16.66
N GLY A 302 -21.95 18.97 15.78
CA GLY A 302 -21.61 20.38 15.66
C GLY A 302 -22.28 21.01 14.43
N PRO A 303 -21.94 22.27 14.09
CA PRO A 303 -22.46 22.94 12.89
C PRO A 303 -21.83 22.37 11.60
N GLY A 304 -22.61 22.34 10.52
CA GLY A 304 -22.13 21.96 9.17
C GLY A 304 -22.66 20.62 8.64
N PRO A 305 -22.57 20.37 7.32
CA PRO A 305 -23.06 19.15 6.66
C PRO A 305 -22.13 17.93 6.84
N ASP A 306 -20.91 18.14 7.33
CA ASP A 306 -19.91 17.10 7.66
C ASP A 306 -20.03 16.59 9.11
N GLN A 307 -20.77 17.31 9.96
CA GLN A 307 -20.98 16.98 11.38
C GLN A 307 -22.26 16.16 11.64
N CYS A 308 -23.01 15.78 10.60
CA CYS A 308 -24.22 14.97 10.73
C CYS A 308 -23.92 13.54 11.21
N VAL A 309 -24.64 13.04 12.21
CA VAL A 309 -24.56 11.63 12.68
C VAL A 309 -24.94 10.66 11.55
N THR A 310 -25.89 11.05 10.72
CA THR A 310 -26.19 10.41 9.43
C THR A 310 -26.74 11.48 8.48
N ALA A 311 -26.15 11.59 7.30
CA ALA A 311 -26.62 12.50 6.25
C ALA A 311 -27.89 11.95 5.57
N LEU A 312 -28.84 12.84 5.25
CA LEU A 312 -30.02 12.49 4.46
C LEU A 312 -29.61 12.20 3.02
N GLN A 313 -29.90 10.99 2.55
CA GLN A 313 -29.67 10.57 1.16
C GLN A 313 -30.72 11.18 0.21
N LYS A 314 -30.78 12.52 0.16
CA LYS A 314 -31.62 13.27 -0.79
C LYS A 314 -31.05 13.12 -2.20
N MET A 315 -31.61 12.19 -2.99
CA MET A 315 -31.44 12.21 -4.44
C MET A 315 -32.10 13.47 -5.00
N ALA A 316 -31.30 14.50 -5.27
CA ALA A 316 -31.76 15.77 -5.80
C ALA A 316 -32.11 15.66 -7.29
N VAL A 317 -33.28 15.08 -7.60
CA VAL A 317 -33.87 15.13 -8.95
C VAL A 317 -34.45 16.52 -9.19
N HIS A 318 -33.56 17.50 -9.39
CA HIS A 318 -33.96 18.79 -9.93
C HIS A 318 -34.05 18.67 -11.46
N HIS A 319 -35.28 18.70 -11.98
CA HIS A 319 -35.48 19.09 -13.36
C HIS A 319 -34.93 20.51 -13.57
N ASN A 320 -34.24 20.71 -14.70
CA ASN A 320 -33.70 21.99 -15.18
C ASN A 320 -32.63 22.68 -14.30
N ALA A 321 -31.51 21.99 -14.04
CA ALA A 321 -30.22 22.66 -13.84
C ALA A 321 -29.03 21.80 -14.34
N THR A 322 -28.16 22.36 -15.19
CA THR A 322 -27.01 21.67 -15.80
C THR A 322 -25.80 21.56 -14.86
N ARG A 323 -25.96 20.93 -13.68
CA ARG A 323 -24.82 20.49 -12.86
C ARG A 323 -25.12 19.29 -11.95
N LEU A 324 -24.80 18.09 -12.41
CA LEU A 324 -24.80 16.87 -11.57
C LEU A 324 -23.60 16.87 -10.61
N GLN A 325 -23.74 17.51 -9.44
CA GLN A 325 -22.81 17.36 -8.33
C GLN A 325 -23.19 16.17 -7.45
N LEU A 326 -22.70 14.99 -7.82
CA LEU A 326 -22.69 13.81 -6.96
C LEU A 326 -21.79 14.08 -5.74
N LEU A 327 -22.40 14.32 -4.59
CA LEU A 327 -21.70 14.55 -3.32
C LEU A 327 -21.88 13.37 -2.34
N GLN A 328 -20.83 13.13 -1.55
CA GLN A 328 -20.77 12.23 -0.40
C GLN A 328 -20.91 10.71 -0.66
N LYS A 329 -19.89 10.13 -1.28
CA LYS A 329 -18.92 9.27 -0.56
C LYS A 329 -17.59 9.20 -1.35
N PRO A 330 -16.44 8.92 -0.71
CA PRO A 330 -15.14 8.99 -1.37
C PRO A 330 -14.89 7.76 -2.25
N PHE A 331 -15.49 7.74 -3.45
CA PHE A 331 -14.88 7.03 -4.56
C PHE A 331 -13.49 7.61 -4.79
N ARG A 332 -12.44 6.81 -4.60
CA ARG A 332 -11.06 7.22 -4.88
C ARG A 332 -10.94 7.60 -6.37
N PHE A 333 -10.78 8.90 -6.64
CA PHE A 333 -10.35 9.38 -7.95
C PHE A 333 -8.92 8.91 -8.23
N TYR A 334 -8.78 7.74 -8.84
CA TYR A 334 -7.58 7.39 -9.59
C TYR A 334 -7.67 8.04 -10.97
N SER A 335 -6.89 9.11 -11.15
CA SER A 335 -6.67 9.78 -12.43
C SER A 335 -6.02 8.82 -13.45
N PRO A 336 -6.25 8.95 -14.78
CA PRO A 336 -7.24 9.76 -15.50
C PRO A 336 -8.15 8.86 -16.40
N PHE A 337 -8.89 7.92 -15.80
CA PHE A 337 -9.63 6.91 -16.58
C PHE A 337 -10.97 7.42 -17.11
N PHE A 338 -11.12 7.52 -18.43
CA PHE A 338 -12.39 7.78 -19.11
C PHE A 338 -13.40 6.66 -18.84
N PHE A 339 -14.52 7.00 -18.19
CA PHE A 339 -15.76 6.22 -18.07
C PHE A 339 -15.60 4.69 -17.99
N CYS A 340 -14.94 4.21 -16.93
CA CYS A 340 -14.99 2.80 -16.52
C CYS A 340 -16.06 2.60 -15.44
N LEU A 341 -17.05 1.73 -15.67
CA LEU A 341 -18.17 1.56 -14.73
C LEU A 341 -17.78 0.81 -13.45
N GLN A 342 -16.90 -0.20 -13.56
CA GLN A 342 -16.13 -0.78 -12.45
C GLN A 342 -15.15 -1.83 -13.01
N GLY A 343 -13.85 -1.65 -12.76
CA GLY A 343 -12.80 -2.56 -13.22
C GLY A 343 -12.33 -2.30 -14.66
N ALA A 344 -11.08 -2.67 -14.94
CA ALA A 344 -10.35 -2.30 -16.16
C ALA A 344 -10.84 -2.95 -17.47
N ASN A 345 -11.85 -3.83 -17.41
CA ASN A 345 -12.52 -4.44 -18.57
C ASN A 345 -13.95 -3.91 -18.81
N LYS A 346 -14.40 -2.89 -18.04
CA LYS A 346 -15.70 -2.22 -18.21
C LYS A 346 -15.54 -0.75 -18.55
N CYS A 347 -14.58 -0.45 -19.43
CA CYS A 347 -14.25 0.88 -19.93
C CYS A 347 -14.67 0.98 -21.40
N LEU A 348 -15.22 2.14 -21.83
CA LEU A 348 -15.62 2.36 -23.22
C LEU A 348 -14.41 2.51 -24.16
N VAL A 349 -13.35 3.17 -23.70
CA VAL A 349 -12.08 3.37 -24.40
C VAL A 349 -10.94 3.25 -23.37
N CYS A 350 -9.79 2.72 -23.75
CA CYS A 350 -8.62 2.66 -22.87
C CYS A 350 -7.78 3.95 -22.96
N ALA A 351 -7.33 4.47 -21.82
CA ALA A 351 -6.59 5.74 -21.74
C ALA A 351 -5.09 5.63 -22.13
N SER A 352 -4.56 4.43 -22.33
CA SER A 352 -3.16 4.22 -22.73
C SER A 352 -3.03 2.99 -23.63
N LEU A 353 -3.05 1.79 -23.07
CA LEU A 353 -2.88 0.53 -23.81
C LEU A 353 -3.98 -0.48 -23.45
N LYS A 354 -4.09 -1.54 -24.25
CA LYS A 354 -5.12 -2.59 -24.11
C LYS A 354 -4.53 -3.98 -24.26
N ASP A 355 -4.62 -4.80 -23.22
CA ASP A 355 -4.22 -6.21 -23.23
C ASP A 355 -5.45 -7.11 -23.21
N GLY A 356 -5.78 -7.70 -24.36
CA GLY A 356 -7.01 -8.46 -24.54
C GLY A 356 -8.26 -7.62 -24.22
N PRO A 357 -9.11 -8.01 -23.25
CA PRO A 357 -10.27 -7.22 -22.82
C PRO A 357 -9.94 -6.16 -21.75
N HIS A 358 -8.68 -6.00 -21.32
CA HIS A 358 -8.28 -5.13 -20.21
C HIS A 358 -7.53 -3.87 -20.66
N CYS A 359 -7.93 -2.70 -20.17
CA CYS A 359 -7.11 -1.49 -20.27
C CYS A 359 -5.94 -1.55 -19.29
N VAL A 360 -4.73 -1.24 -19.76
CA VAL A 360 -3.47 -1.30 -19.00
C VAL A 360 -2.62 -0.06 -19.24
N SER A 361 -1.74 0.27 -18.28
CA SER A 361 -0.75 1.35 -18.42
C SER A 361 0.48 0.95 -19.24
N MET A 362 0.83 -0.34 -19.23
CA MET A 362 1.98 -0.91 -19.92
C MET A 362 1.63 -2.34 -20.37
N CYS A 363 2.19 -2.80 -21.50
CA CYS A 363 2.03 -4.19 -21.91
C CYS A 363 2.83 -5.14 -21.00
N PRO A 364 2.40 -6.41 -20.83
CA PRO A 364 3.16 -7.38 -20.03
C PRO A 364 4.58 -7.61 -20.56
N GLU A 365 5.57 -7.23 -19.76
CA GLU A 365 6.99 -7.36 -20.04
C GLU A 365 7.64 -8.15 -18.91
N GLY A 366 8.27 -9.28 -19.22
CA GLY A 366 8.97 -10.12 -18.25
C GLY A 366 8.08 -10.88 -17.25
N VAL A 367 6.76 -11.00 -17.49
CA VAL A 367 5.84 -11.65 -16.53
C VAL A 367 5.89 -13.18 -16.62
N MET A 368 5.82 -13.89 -15.50
CA MET A 368 5.83 -15.35 -15.48
C MET A 368 4.50 -15.93 -15.96
N GLY A 369 4.51 -16.76 -17.00
CA GLY A 369 3.38 -17.58 -17.44
C GLY A 369 3.59 -19.07 -17.20
N GLN A 370 2.61 -19.89 -17.59
CA GLN A 370 2.66 -21.36 -17.44
C GLN A 370 3.83 -22.02 -18.19
N GLU A 371 4.16 -21.50 -19.37
CA GLU A 371 5.25 -21.99 -20.25
C GLU A 371 6.51 -21.11 -20.15
N GLY A 372 6.72 -20.44 -19.02
CA GLY A 372 7.82 -19.48 -18.83
C GLY A 372 7.42 -18.02 -19.14
N THR A 373 8.44 -17.18 -19.32
CA THR A 373 8.30 -15.71 -19.36
C THR A 373 7.52 -15.22 -20.59
N ILE A 374 6.63 -14.25 -20.37
CA ILE A 374 5.78 -13.64 -21.40
C ILE A 374 6.21 -12.19 -21.62
N PHE A 375 6.39 -11.86 -22.90
CA PHE A 375 6.65 -10.51 -23.39
C PHE A 375 5.57 -10.14 -24.41
N LYS A 376 5.09 -8.90 -24.32
CA LYS A 376 4.12 -8.29 -25.24
C LYS A 376 4.53 -6.87 -25.59
N TYR A 377 4.29 -6.46 -26.83
CA TYR A 377 4.54 -5.11 -27.34
C TYR A 377 3.23 -4.46 -27.81
N PRO A 378 3.09 -3.13 -27.76
CA PRO A 378 1.91 -2.44 -28.29
C PRO A 378 1.94 -2.37 -29.82
N ASP A 379 0.80 -2.62 -30.47
CA ASP A 379 0.57 -2.23 -31.88
C ASP A 379 0.32 -0.72 -32.03
N LYS A 380 0.16 -0.24 -33.27
CA LYS A 380 -0.05 1.20 -33.56
C LYS A 380 -1.38 1.71 -32.99
N GLU A 381 -2.30 0.78 -32.75
CA GLU A 381 -3.64 0.96 -32.24
C GLU A 381 -3.70 0.78 -30.69
N GLY A 382 -2.55 0.60 -30.02
CA GLY A 382 -2.40 0.53 -28.57
C GLY A 382 -2.67 -0.84 -27.94
N ASN A 383 -2.82 -1.91 -28.73
CA ASN A 383 -3.14 -3.26 -28.26
C ASN A 383 -1.88 -4.11 -28.07
N CYS A 384 -1.77 -4.80 -26.93
CA CYS A 384 -0.63 -5.63 -26.59
C CYS A 384 -0.63 -6.97 -27.36
N LYS A 385 0.32 -7.15 -28.29
CA LYS A 385 0.55 -8.37 -29.07
C LYS A 385 1.66 -9.22 -28.45
N PRO A 386 1.61 -10.57 -28.55
CA PRO A 386 2.70 -11.44 -28.13
C PRO A 386 3.94 -11.24 -29.00
N CYS A 387 5.10 -11.27 -28.36
CA CYS A 387 6.41 -11.28 -29.03
C CYS A 387 6.70 -12.66 -29.64
N HIS A 388 7.65 -12.73 -30.58
CA HIS A 388 8.06 -14.00 -31.16
C HIS A 388 8.71 -14.93 -30.11
N ASN A 389 8.44 -16.24 -30.15
CA ASN A 389 8.83 -17.20 -29.09
C ASN A 389 10.34 -17.22 -28.77
N ASN A 390 11.20 -16.87 -29.74
CA ASN A 390 12.65 -16.83 -29.55
C ASN A 390 13.14 -15.60 -28.76
N CYS A 391 12.27 -14.63 -28.47
CA CYS A 391 12.62 -13.34 -27.86
C CYS A 391 12.55 -13.41 -26.32
N ILE A 392 13.52 -14.11 -25.74
CA ILE A 392 13.56 -14.51 -24.32
C ILE A 392 13.94 -13.39 -23.32
N HIS A 393 14.24 -12.16 -23.78
CA HIS A 393 14.77 -11.09 -22.94
C HIS A 393 14.06 -9.74 -23.08
N LEU A 394 13.78 -9.29 -24.31
CA LEU A 394 13.08 -8.04 -24.58
C LEU A 394 12.47 -8.05 -25.99
N CYS A 395 11.54 -7.15 -26.26
CA CYS A 395 10.77 -7.10 -27.50
C CYS A 395 11.02 -5.80 -28.27
N THR A 396 12.18 -5.71 -28.93
CA THR A 396 12.54 -4.58 -29.79
C THR A 396 12.07 -4.82 -31.23
N ILE A 397 12.28 -3.84 -32.12
CA ILE A 397 11.85 -3.85 -33.54
C ILE A 397 12.24 -5.15 -34.28
N TYR A 398 13.39 -5.75 -33.93
CA TYR A 398 13.90 -7.00 -34.53
C TYR A 398 13.19 -8.28 -34.03
N CYS A 399 12.27 -8.17 -33.06
CA CYS A 399 11.57 -9.28 -32.42
C CYS A 399 10.06 -9.35 -32.72
N CYS A 400 9.57 -8.46 -33.59
CA CYS A 400 8.20 -8.48 -34.10
C CYS A 400 8.01 -9.59 -35.15
N PRO A 401 6.83 -10.25 -35.24
CA PRO A 401 6.51 -11.16 -36.33
C PRO A 401 6.60 -10.45 -37.70
N CYS A 402 7.24 -11.09 -38.69
CA CYS A 402 7.69 -10.44 -39.93
C CYS A 402 6.57 -9.89 -40.87
N ASN A 403 5.30 -10.13 -40.57
CA ASN A 403 4.17 -9.85 -41.47
C ASN A 403 3.72 -8.37 -41.55
N HIS A 404 4.46 -7.42 -40.95
CA HIS A 404 4.04 -6.01 -40.86
C HIS A 404 5.00 -4.96 -41.45
N PHE A 405 6.05 -5.36 -42.19
CA PHE A 405 6.84 -4.43 -43.00
C PHE A 405 6.09 -4.02 -44.29
N SER A 406 5.22 -3.00 -44.15
CA SER A 406 4.72 -2.25 -45.31
C SER A 406 5.87 -1.48 -45.97
N LEU A 407 5.90 -1.43 -47.31
CA LEU A 407 7.06 -1.05 -48.13
C LEU A 407 7.38 0.47 -48.16
N ALA A 408 6.94 1.23 -47.16
CA ALA A 408 6.83 2.69 -47.17
C ALA A 408 8.05 3.48 -46.64
N SER A 409 9.16 2.82 -46.33
CA SER A 409 10.40 3.47 -45.83
C SER A 409 11.54 3.40 -46.85
N LYS A 410 11.27 3.79 -48.10
CA LYS A 410 12.22 3.70 -49.23
C LYS A 410 12.74 5.08 -49.69
N ILE A 411 13.10 5.93 -48.73
CA ILE A 411 13.70 7.26 -48.94
C ILE A 411 14.95 7.35 -48.04
N LEU A 412 16.02 8.01 -48.52
CA LEU A 412 17.39 8.04 -47.95
C LEU A 412 18.28 6.80 -48.19
N TRP A 413 18.18 6.18 -49.39
CA TRP A 413 19.26 5.36 -49.96
C TRP A 413 19.59 5.75 -51.42
N TYR A 414 19.85 7.05 -51.61
CA TYR A 414 20.82 7.56 -52.59
C TYR A 414 21.97 8.15 -51.74
N THR A 415 23.26 7.94 -52.02
CA THR A 415 23.90 7.68 -53.31
C THR A 415 25.00 6.62 -53.26
N TRP A 416 24.91 5.58 -54.10
CA TRP A 416 25.97 5.11 -55.01
C TRP A 416 25.42 3.94 -55.84
N GLU A 417 25.38 4.09 -57.16
CA GLU A 417 25.01 3.02 -58.08
C GLU A 417 26.25 2.21 -58.47
N PHE A 418 26.13 0.89 -58.57
CA PHE A 418 26.23 0.21 -59.87
C PHE A 418 25.56 -1.18 -59.83
N MET A 419 25.08 -1.61 -60.99
CA MET A 419 24.36 -2.87 -61.28
C MET A 419 25.35 -4.07 -61.18
N VAL A 420 25.00 -5.36 -61.02
CA VAL A 420 23.73 -6.14 -61.01
C VAL A 420 24.04 -7.51 -60.30
N ASP A 421 23.18 -8.49 -59.95
CA ASP A 421 21.73 -8.76 -60.08
C ASP A 421 21.26 -9.79 -59.00
N SER A 422 19.96 -10.09 -58.99
CA SER A 422 19.35 -11.39 -58.63
C SER A 422 19.24 -11.79 -57.14
N MET A 423 18.03 -11.56 -56.62
CA MET A 423 17.29 -12.43 -55.69
C MET A 423 18.01 -13.59 -54.96
N THR A 424 18.21 -13.46 -53.63
CA THR A 424 17.52 -14.30 -52.61
C THR A 424 17.95 -13.92 -51.19
N ALA A 425 17.11 -13.15 -50.48
CA ALA A 425 17.37 -12.78 -49.09
C ALA A 425 17.07 -13.93 -48.11
N LYS A 426 18.05 -14.81 -47.88
CA LYS A 426 18.02 -15.77 -46.76
C LYS A 426 18.22 -15.04 -45.44
N CYS A 427 17.48 -15.44 -44.40
CA CYS A 427 17.70 -14.95 -43.03
C CYS A 427 19.10 -15.34 -42.53
N PRO A 428 19.89 -14.41 -41.93
CA PRO A 428 21.17 -14.75 -41.31
C PRO A 428 21.01 -15.65 -40.09
N SER A 429 21.98 -16.55 -39.86
CA SER A 429 22.05 -17.42 -38.69
C SER A 429 22.71 -16.72 -37.48
N PRO A 430 22.41 -17.15 -36.23
CA PRO A 430 22.78 -16.40 -35.03
C PRO A 430 24.23 -16.66 -34.59
N VAL A 431 25.19 -15.91 -35.16
CA VAL A 431 26.60 -15.91 -34.71
C VAL A 431 27.11 -14.50 -34.35
N ALA A 432 26.57 -13.45 -34.97
CA ALA A 432 27.02 -12.06 -34.81
C ALA A 432 26.32 -11.31 -33.64
N ALA A 433 26.43 -11.83 -32.40
CA ALA A 433 25.81 -11.24 -31.20
C ALA A 433 26.76 -11.15 -29.98
N LYS A 434 28.04 -10.86 -30.21
CA LYS A 434 29.05 -10.66 -29.14
C LYS A 434 30.00 -9.48 -29.40
N GLN A 435 29.45 -8.27 -29.54
CA GLN A 435 30.15 -7.01 -29.22
C GLN A 435 29.17 -5.82 -29.28
N ALA A 436 28.56 -5.50 -28.15
CA ALA A 436 27.93 -4.22 -27.88
C ALA A 436 28.40 -3.77 -26.50
N GLN A 437 29.44 -2.93 -26.45
CA GLN A 437 29.95 -2.39 -25.20
C GLN A 437 29.00 -1.33 -24.62
N ILE A 438 29.15 -1.07 -23.33
CA ILE A 438 28.38 -0.10 -22.57
C ILE A 438 28.52 1.28 -23.20
N ILE A 439 27.41 1.85 -23.68
CA ILE A 439 27.30 3.27 -24.00
C ILE A 439 26.29 3.87 -23.02
N THR A 440 26.77 4.79 -22.18
CA THR A 440 25.93 5.58 -21.26
C THR A 440 25.06 6.57 -22.04
N PRO A 441 23.86 6.93 -21.54
CA PRO A 441 22.93 7.79 -22.27
C PRO A 441 23.49 9.21 -22.47
N PRO A 442 23.22 9.86 -23.62
CA PRO A 442 23.56 11.26 -23.83
C PRO A 442 22.66 12.18 -22.98
N PRO A 443 23.18 13.34 -22.52
CA PRO A 443 22.41 14.31 -21.76
C PRO A 443 21.42 15.09 -22.64
N LEU A 444 20.39 15.66 -21.99
CA LEU A 444 19.41 16.56 -22.61
C LEU A 444 20.08 17.83 -23.16
N CYS A 445 19.73 18.22 -24.39
CA CYS A 445 20.09 19.54 -24.91
C CYS A 445 19.28 20.62 -24.19
N LEU A 446 19.97 21.48 -23.44
CA LEU A 446 19.47 22.80 -23.04
C LEU A 446 20.35 23.88 -23.69
N THR A 447 19.69 24.89 -24.26
CA THR A 447 20.34 26.00 -24.95
C THR A 447 20.93 27.00 -23.96
N LEU A 448 22.24 27.25 -24.04
CA LEU A 448 22.89 28.55 -23.85
C LEU A 448 24.36 28.41 -24.28
N GLY A 449 24.88 29.41 -25.00
CA GLY A 449 26.19 29.31 -25.66
C GLY A 449 27.33 29.95 -24.88
N MET A 450 28.49 29.30 -24.86
CA MET A 450 29.80 29.94 -24.70
C MET A 450 30.85 29.19 -25.54
N ARG A 451 31.81 29.92 -26.10
CA ARG A 451 33.02 29.35 -26.71
C ARG A 451 34.01 29.00 -25.60
N CYS A 452 34.79 27.94 -25.79
CA CYS A 452 36.23 27.96 -25.50
C CYS A 452 36.98 26.97 -26.39
N LEU A 453 38.32 27.06 -26.39
CA LEU A 453 39.21 26.37 -27.33
C LEU A 453 39.92 25.17 -26.66
N CYS A 454 40.58 24.37 -27.53
CA CYS A 454 41.50 23.26 -27.27
C CYS A 454 40.83 21.95 -26.81
#